data_AF-A0A397JA65-F1
#
_entry.id   AF-A0A397JA65-F1
#
_cell.length_a   1.000
_cell.length_b   1.000
_cell.length_c   1.000
_cell.angle_alpha   90.00
_cell.angle_beta   90.00
_cell.angle_gamma   90.00
#
_symmetry.space_group_name_H-M   'P 1'
#
loop_
_entity.id
_entity.type
_entity.pdbx_description
1 polymer ?
#
loop_
_entity_poly.entity_id
_entity_poly.type
_entity_poly.pdbx_seq_one_letter_code
_entity_poly.pdbx_strand_id
1 'polypeptide(L)'
;MARTRRKKISISTRMNEHPNVFREDGGIMFCNYCDLSVEWKTKSTVDGHCLSKAHINKKEIYERNEQAKKQTTIFTINTASKSKKEVIEDLIEVFSFANIPLEKIKHLLPFFKKYLKEGGAIPQAPTLRQLYLPHVFEKHFSLL
;
A
#
# COMPACT_ATOMS: atom_id res chain seq x y z
N MET A 1 22.58 49.39 22.56
CA MET A 1 22.66 47.95 22.22
C MET A 1 21.31 47.31 22.53
N ALA A 2 20.52 46.95 21.53
CA ALA A 2 19.20 46.35 21.72
C ALA A 2 19.35 44.89 22.18
N ARG A 3 18.75 44.55 23.33
CA ARG A 3 18.77 43.22 23.92
C ARG A 3 17.80 42.33 23.13
N THR A 4 18.30 41.54 22.18
CA THR A 4 17.51 40.59 21.40
C THR A 4 16.74 39.66 22.35
N ARG A 5 15.39 39.75 22.35
CA ARG A 5 14.53 38.83 23.09
C ARG A 5 14.82 37.39 22.65
N ARG A 6 15.34 36.56 23.56
CA ARG A 6 15.50 35.11 23.30
C ARG A 6 14.13 34.51 23.01
N LYS A 7 13.94 33.95 21.82
CA LYS A 7 12.74 33.17 21.48
C LYS A 7 12.61 32.01 22.47
N LYS A 8 11.41 31.85 23.05
CA LYS A 8 11.10 30.72 23.96
C LYS A 8 11.10 29.44 23.12
N ILE A 9 12.06 28.54 23.38
CA ILE A 9 12.17 27.27 22.65
C ILE A 9 11.03 26.37 23.11
N SER A 10 10.27 25.82 22.16
CA SER A 10 9.21 24.84 22.38
C SER A 10 9.61 23.46 21.87
N ILE A 11 8.89 22.40 22.27
CA ILE A 11 9.00 21.05 21.71
C ILE A 11 8.87 21.09 20.19
N SER A 12 7.84 21.78 19.70
CA SER A 12 7.60 21.96 18.27
C SER A 12 8.77 22.62 17.54
N THR A 13 9.49 23.55 18.18
CA THR A 13 10.69 24.16 17.59
C THR A 13 11.77 23.12 17.35
N ARG A 14 11.97 22.17 18.28
CA ARG A 14 12.95 21.08 18.14
C ARG A 14 12.55 20.03 17.13
N MET A 15 11.27 19.67 17.10
CA MET A 15 10.75 18.73 16.10
C MET A 15 10.91 19.28 14.69
N ASN A 16 10.74 20.59 14.49
CA ASN A 16 10.95 21.24 13.19
C ASN A 16 12.42 21.26 12.76
N GLU A 17 13.39 21.21 13.68
CA GLU A 17 14.81 21.05 13.34
C GLU A 17 15.13 19.64 12.80
N HIS A 18 14.30 18.65 13.14
CA HIS A 18 14.48 17.22 12.79
C HIS A 18 13.17 16.63 12.23
N PRO A 19 12.79 17.00 10.99
CA PRO A 19 11.48 16.65 10.44
C PRO A 19 11.27 15.14 10.36
N ASN A 20 10.08 14.68 10.74
CA ASN A 20 9.63 13.28 10.77
C ASN A 20 10.36 12.35 11.74
N VAL A 21 11.34 12.83 12.49
CA VAL A 21 12.10 12.00 13.45
C VAL A 21 11.34 11.83 14.77
N PHE A 22 10.65 12.87 15.21
CA PHE A 22 10.03 12.94 16.52
C PHE A 22 8.51 13.08 16.43
N ARG A 23 7.83 12.69 17.51
CA ARG A 23 6.42 12.96 17.79
C ARG A 23 6.27 13.51 19.21
N GLU A 24 5.28 14.35 19.43
CA GLU A 24 4.92 14.82 20.76
C GLU A 24 3.75 13.99 21.29
N ASP A 25 3.89 13.50 22.51
CA ASP A 25 2.81 12.85 23.26
C ASP A 25 2.82 13.36 24.70
N GLY A 26 1.74 14.06 25.10
CA GLY A 26 1.61 14.58 26.47
C GLY A 26 2.72 15.56 26.92
N GLY A 27 3.33 16.32 26.00
CA GLY A 27 4.45 17.21 26.31
C GLY A 27 5.81 16.49 26.44
N ILE A 28 5.88 15.21 26.06
CA ILE A 28 7.11 14.42 25.95
C ILE A 28 7.43 14.23 24.46
N MET A 29 8.70 14.40 24.11
CA MET A 29 9.18 14.17 22.74
C MET A 29 9.67 12.74 22.60
N PHE A 30 9.06 11.97 21.71
CA PHE A 30 9.44 10.59 21.40
C PHE A 30 10.05 10.47 20.02
N CYS A 31 11.06 9.63 19.88
CA CYS A 31 11.63 9.27 18.57
C CYS A 31 10.79 8.17 17.90
N ASN A 32 10.41 8.39 16.64
CA ASN A 32 9.61 7.46 15.84
C ASN A 32 10.33 6.15 15.52
N TYR A 33 11.67 6.18 15.44
CA TYR A 33 12.48 5.02 15.09
C TYR A 33 12.99 4.24 16.31
N CYS A 34 13.30 4.97 17.38
CA CYS A 34 13.90 4.37 18.57
C CYS A 34 12.85 3.93 19.61
N ASP A 35 11.66 4.51 19.54
CA ASP A 35 10.59 4.43 20.54
C ASP A 35 11.05 4.81 21.95
N LEU A 36 11.93 5.82 22.01
CA LEU A 36 12.50 6.36 23.23
C LEU A 36 12.08 7.81 23.41
N SER A 37 11.85 8.22 24.66
CA SER A 37 11.72 9.62 25.01
C SER A 37 13.08 10.32 24.91
N VAL A 38 13.08 11.55 24.40
CA VAL A 38 14.28 12.37 24.22
C VAL A 38 14.04 13.74 24.85
N GLU A 39 14.90 14.14 25.78
CA GLU A 39 14.84 15.47 26.40
C GLU A 39 15.10 16.55 25.34
N TRP A 40 14.10 17.40 25.10
CA TRP A 40 14.08 18.36 24.00
C TRP A 40 14.65 19.74 24.41
N LYS A 41 14.74 20.03 25.71
CA LYS A 41 15.23 21.33 26.20
C LYS A 41 16.64 21.64 25.72
N THR A 42 17.47 20.60 25.59
CA THR A 42 18.88 20.72 25.24
C THR A 42 19.13 20.27 23.80
N LYS A 43 19.60 21.19 22.95
CA LYS A 43 19.87 20.91 21.53
C LYS A 43 20.86 19.75 21.35
N SER A 44 21.96 19.75 22.11
CA SER A 44 22.99 18.71 22.00
C SER A 44 22.49 17.32 22.36
N THR A 45 21.48 17.19 23.23
CA THR A 45 20.85 15.91 23.56
C THR A 45 20.05 15.38 22.37
N VAL A 46 19.28 16.25 21.71
CA VAL A 46 18.49 15.91 20.52
C VAL A 46 19.43 15.55 19.35
N ASP A 47 20.40 16.41 19.07
CA ASP A 47 21.36 16.19 17.98
C ASP A 47 22.21 14.93 18.25
N GLY A 48 22.67 14.74 19.49
CA GLY A 48 23.42 13.55 19.91
C GLY A 48 22.61 12.27 19.79
N HIS A 49 21.30 12.31 20.06
CA HIS A 49 20.40 11.18 19.81
C HIS A 49 20.37 10.84 18.32
N CYS A 50 20.10 11.83 17.46
CA CYS A 50 19.98 11.64 16.01
C CYS A 50 21.29 11.16 15.37
N LEU A 51 22.44 11.63 15.86
CA LEU A 51 23.77 11.25 15.36
C LEU A 51 24.29 9.94 15.96
N SER A 52 23.60 9.36 16.95
CA SER A 52 24.04 8.11 17.56
C SER A 52 23.95 6.94 16.57
N LYS A 53 24.95 6.06 16.61
CA LYS A 53 24.94 4.81 15.81
C LYS A 53 23.68 3.98 16.04
N ALA A 54 23.17 3.98 17.28
CA ALA A 54 21.95 3.27 17.64
C ALA A 54 20.73 3.83 16.89
N HIS A 55 20.59 5.16 16.82
CA HIS A 55 19.52 5.80 16.07
C HIS A 55 19.62 5.50 14.57
N ILE A 56 20.81 5.70 14.00
CA ILE A 56 21.06 5.48 12.56
C ILE A 56 20.68 4.04 12.18
N ASN A 57 21.18 3.03 12.90
CA ASN A 57 20.86 1.64 12.62
C ASN A 57 19.36 1.34 12.76
N LYS A 58 18.69 1.85 13.82
CA LYS A 58 17.25 1.65 14.02
C LYS A 58 16.42 2.31 12.92
N LYS A 59 16.81 3.53 12.51
CA LYS A 59 16.17 4.25 11.41
C LYS A 59 16.27 3.47 10.10
N GLU A 60 17.47 2.99 9.75
CA GLU A 60 17.69 2.18 8.55
C GLU A 60 16.84 0.90 8.54
N ILE A 61 16.77 0.19 9.68
CA ILE A 61 15.94 -1.02 9.82
C ILE A 61 14.46 -0.68 9.64
N TYR A 62 13.99 0.41 10.27
CA TYR A 62 12.61 0.85 10.17
C TYR A 62 12.23 1.20 8.72
N GLU A 63 13.05 2.01 8.05
CA GLU A 63 12.81 2.42 6.66
C GLU A 63 12.83 1.24 5.70
N ARG A 64 13.77 0.29 5.89
CA ARG A 64 13.82 -0.96 5.12
C ARG A 64 12.58 -1.81 5.33
N ASN A 65 12.12 -1.96 6.57
CA ASN A 65 10.93 -2.73 6.90
C ASN A 65 9.66 -2.10 6.34
N GLU A 66 9.52 -0.77 6.41
CA GLU A 66 8.39 -0.05 5.81
C GLU A 66 8.38 -0.19 4.28
N GLN A 67 9.54 -0.14 3.64
CA GLN A 67 9.64 -0.37 2.20
C GLN A 67 9.31 -1.82 1.83
N ALA A 68 9.80 -2.80 2.60
CA ALA A 68 9.48 -4.21 2.39
C ALA A 68 7.98 -4.48 2.53
N LYS A 69 7.32 -3.96 3.58
CA LYS A 69 5.87 -4.08 3.77
C LYS A 69 5.06 -3.50 2.61
N LYS A 70 5.47 -2.33 2.10
CA LYS A 70 4.85 -1.69 0.92
C LYS A 70 4.99 -2.59 -0.32
N GLN A 71 6.19 -3.14 -0.56
CA GLN A 71 6.42 -4.04 -1.69
C GLN A 71 5.61 -5.33 -1.59
N THR A 72 5.54 -5.96 -0.41
CA THR A 72 4.72 -7.17 -0.20
C THR A 72 3.25 -6.88 -0.47
N THR A 73 2.74 -5.74 -0.01
CA THR A 73 1.33 -5.35 -0.21
C THR A 73 1.02 -5.14 -1.70
N ILE A 74 1.88 -4.42 -2.44
CA ILE A 74 1.72 -4.22 -3.88
C ILE A 74 1.79 -5.56 -4.63
N PHE A 75 2.76 -6.42 -4.29
CA PHE A 75 2.88 -7.73 -4.89
C PHE A 75 1.60 -8.56 -4.69
N THR A 76 1.09 -8.64 -3.46
CA THR A 76 -0.15 -9.38 -3.16
C THR A 76 -1.36 -8.81 -3.92
N ILE A 77 -1.49 -7.49 -4.02
CA ILE A 77 -2.57 -6.85 -4.79
C ILE A 77 -2.45 -7.19 -6.28
N ASN A 78 -1.24 -7.12 -6.84
CA ASN A 78 -1.00 -7.44 -8.25
C ASN A 78 -1.28 -8.91 -8.55
N THR A 79 -0.83 -9.83 -7.69
CA THR A 79 -1.11 -11.27 -7.84
C THR A 79 -2.60 -11.55 -7.77
N ALA A 80 -3.33 -10.96 -6.82
CA ALA A 80 -4.78 -11.13 -6.71
C ALA A 80 -5.53 -10.51 -7.89
N SER A 81 -5.06 -9.38 -8.43
CA SER A 81 -5.67 -8.74 -9.60
C SER A 81 -5.44 -9.57 -10.86
N LYS A 82 -4.24 -10.16 -10.99
CA LYS A 82 -3.89 -11.06 -12.09
C LYS A 82 -4.74 -12.32 -12.06
N SER A 83 -4.85 -12.99 -10.90
CA SER A 83 -5.64 -14.22 -10.77
C SER A 83 -7.11 -14.01 -11.09
N LYS A 84 -7.69 -12.87 -10.67
CA LYS A 84 -9.08 -12.51 -11.02
C LYS A 84 -9.26 -12.29 -12.52
N LYS A 85 -8.31 -11.58 -13.15
CA LYS A 85 -8.34 -11.32 -14.59
C LYS A 85 -8.24 -12.63 -15.38
N GLU A 86 -7.32 -13.52 -15.01
CA GLU A 86 -7.14 -14.84 -15.64
C GLU A 86 -8.45 -15.66 -15.62
N VAL A 87 -9.10 -15.78 -14.46
CA VAL A 87 -10.37 -16.51 -14.35
C VAL A 87 -11.48 -15.92 -15.23
N ILE A 88 -11.51 -14.60 -15.40
CA ILE A 88 -12.51 -13.94 -16.25
C ILE A 88 -12.22 -14.18 -17.74
N GLU A 89 -10.95 -14.11 -18.15
CA GLU A 89 -10.53 -14.37 -19.53
C GLU A 89 -10.81 -15.82 -19.93
N ASP A 90 -10.38 -16.79 -19.12
CA ASP A 90 -10.58 -18.21 -19.37
C ASP A 90 -12.08 -18.55 -19.48
N LEU A 91 -12.92 -17.92 -18.64
CA LEU A 91 -14.36 -18.12 -18.69
C LEU A 91 -14.97 -17.61 -20.00
N ILE A 92 -14.53 -16.44 -20.49
CA ILE A 92 -14.99 -15.88 -21.77
C ILE A 92 -14.56 -16.78 -22.92
N GLU A 93 -13.33 -17.30 -22.89
CA GLU A 93 -12.82 -18.22 -23.91
C GLU A 93 -13.65 -19.50 -23.95
N VAL A 94 -13.86 -20.16 -22.80
CA VAL A 94 -14.67 -21.39 -22.72
C VAL A 94 -16.11 -21.15 -23.16
N PHE A 95 -16.72 -20.03 -22.77
CA PHE A 95 -18.08 -19.70 -23.19
C PHE A 95 -18.14 -19.47 -24.71
N SER A 96 -17.15 -18.79 -25.27
CA SER A 96 -17.07 -18.55 -26.71
C SER A 96 -16.90 -19.87 -27.48
N PHE A 97 -15.99 -20.74 -27.02
CA PHE A 97 -15.75 -22.05 -27.61
C PHE A 97 -16.97 -22.97 -27.53
N ALA A 98 -17.68 -22.96 -26.39
CA ALA A 98 -18.89 -23.75 -26.19
C ALA A 98 -20.15 -23.10 -26.79
N ASN A 99 -20.02 -21.94 -27.46
CA ASN A 99 -21.13 -21.16 -27.98
C ASN A 99 -22.21 -20.84 -26.92
N ILE A 100 -21.78 -20.52 -25.70
CA ILE A 100 -22.62 -20.15 -24.56
C ILE A 100 -22.71 -18.61 -24.48
N PRO A 101 -23.91 -18.02 -24.58
CA PRO A 101 -24.07 -16.58 -24.43
C PRO A 101 -23.67 -16.08 -23.04
N LEU A 102 -22.93 -14.96 -22.98
CA LEU A 102 -22.47 -14.35 -21.72
C LEU A 102 -23.65 -13.96 -20.79
N GLU A 103 -24.84 -13.70 -21.33
CA GLU A 103 -26.07 -13.42 -20.58
C GLU A 103 -26.46 -14.55 -19.61
N LYS A 104 -26.05 -15.79 -19.91
CA LYS A 104 -26.33 -16.95 -19.07
C LYS A 104 -25.54 -16.94 -17.78
N ILE A 105 -24.49 -16.14 -17.68
CA ILE A 105 -23.64 -16.05 -16.49
C ILE A 105 -24.43 -15.67 -15.24
N LYS A 106 -25.50 -14.87 -15.38
CA LYS A 106 -26.35 -14.44 -14.25
C LYS A 106 -26.90 -15.61 -13.43
N HIS A 107 -27.11 -16.76 -14.06
CA HIS A 107 -27.59 -17.97 -13.40
C HIS A 107 -26.46 -18.80 -12.77
N LEU A 108 -25.22 -18.61 -13.24
CA LEU A 108 -24.03 -19.34 -12.80
C LEU A 108 -23.25 -18.58 -11.70
N LEU A 109 -23.42 -17.26 -11.59
CA LEU A 109 -22.79 -16.43 -10.55
C LEU A 109 -23.01 -16.96 -9.12
N PRO A 110 -24.21 -17.42 -8.71
CA PRO A 110 -24.39 -17.99 -7.37
C PRO A 110 -23.56 -19.26 -7.15
N PHE A 111 -23.43 -20.11 -8.18
CA PHE A 111 -22.60 -21.31 -8.14
C PHE A 111 -21.12 -20.95 -8.03
N PHE A 112 -20.63 -20.05 -8.90
CA PHE A 112 -19.24 -19.62 -8.88
C PHE A 112 -18.87 -18.99 -7.53
N LYS A 113 -19.70 -18.09 -7.00
CA LYS A 113 -19.47 -17.45 -5.70
C LYS A 113 -19.41 -18.46 -4.55
N LYS A 114 -20.16 -19.55 -4.62
CA LYS A 114 -20.23 -20.57 -3.56
C LYS A 114 -19.07 -21.56 -3.61
N TYR A 115 -18.63 -21.95 -4.80
CA TYR A 115 -17.71 -23.08 -4.96
C TYR A 115 -16.32 -22.71 -5.51
N LEU A 116 -16.13 -21.50 -6.05
CA LEU A 116 -14.85 -21.07 -6.62
C LEU A 116 -14.24 -19.94 -5.78
N LYS A 117 -12.94 -20.06 -5.50
CA LYS A 117 -12.16 -19.07 -4.71
C LYS A 117 -12.26 -17.66 -5.30
N GLU A 118 -12.14 -17.55 -6.62
CA GLU A 118 -12.24 -16.28 -7.36
C GLU A 118 -13.63 -16.08 -8.00
N GLY A 119 -14.62 -16.93 -7.70
CA GLY A 119 -15.93 -16.87 -8.34
C GLY A 119 -16.72 -15.60 -8.02
N GLY A 120 -16.41 -14.96 -6.89
CA GLY A 120 -16.96 -13.64 -6.54
C GLY A 120 -16.37 -12.48 -7.36
N ALA A 121 -15.27 -12.69 -8.09
CA ALA A 121 -14.67 -11.68 -8.95
C ALA A 121 -15.29 -11.64 -10.36
N ILE A 122 -16.05 -12.67 -10.74
CA ILE A 122 -16.68 -12.77 -12.05
C ILE A 122 -17.81 -11.73 -12.15
N PRO A 123 -17.72 -10.76 -13.07
CA PRO A 123 -18.72 -9.70 -13.19
C PRO A 123 -19.93 -10.15 -14.03
N GLN A 124 -20.94 -9.28 -14.11
CA GLN A 124 -22.11 -9.53 -14.94
C GLN A 124 -21.82 -9.37 -16.43
N ALA A 125 -22.70 -9.92 -17.26
CA ALA A 125 -22.59 -9.90 -18.73
C ALA A 125 -22.27 -8.53 -19.36
N PRO A 126 -22.87 -7.40 -18.93
CA PRO A 126 -22.53 -6.09 -19.52
C PRO A 126 -21.05 -5.72 -19.35
N THR A 127 -20.49 -5.93 -18.15
CA THR A 127 -19.09 -5.67 -17.84
C THR A 127 -18.16 -6.59 -18.63
N LEU A 128 -18.52 -7.87 -18.74
CA LEU A 128 -17.77 -8.83 -19.55
C LEU A 128 -17.68 -8.38 -21.01
N ARG A 129 -18.81 -7.98 -21.60
CA ARG A 129 -18.87 -7.52 -23.00
C ARG A 129 -18.07 -6.24 -23.25
N GLN A 130 -18.14 -5.29 -22.32
CA GLN A 130 -17.55 -3.96 -22.53
C GLN A 130 -16.07 -3.90 -22.20
N LEU A 131 -15.63 -4.59 -21.14
CA LEU A 131 -14.28 -4.41 -20.59
C LEU A 131 -13.34 -5.58 -20.89
N TYR A 132 -13.86 -6.81 -20.94
CA TYR A 132 -13.01 -8.02 -21.00
C TYR A 132 -13.04 -8.69 -22.37
N LEU A 133 -14.21 -8.78 -23.01
CA LEU A 133 -14.39 -9.43 -24.30
C LEU A 133 -13.53 -8.83 -25.43
N PRO A 134 -13.40 -7.50 -25.58
CA PRO A 134 -12.53 -6.92 -26.59
C PRO A 134 -11.06 -7.33 -26.39
N HIS A 135 -10.62 -7.37 -25.13
CA HIS A 135 -9.24 -7.73 -24.79
C HIS A 135 -8.94 -9.21 -25.07
N VAL A 136 -9.87 -10.11 -24.73
CA VAL A 136 -9.74 -11.54 -25.05
C VAL A 136 -9.69 -11.75 -26.57
N PHE A 137 -10.54 -11.04 -27.31
CA PHE A 137 -10.54 -11.09 -28.78
C PHE A 137 -9.21 -10.60 -29.39
N GLU A 138 -8.70 -9.45 -28.96
CA GLU A 138 -7.41 -8.92 -29.40
C GLU A 138 -6.24 -9.86 -29.09
N LYS A 139 -6.23 -10.45 -27.89
CA LYS A 139 -5.22 -11.44 -27.49
C LYS A 139 -5.26 -12.67 -28.38
N HIS A 140 -6.45 -13.21 -28.68
CA HIS A 140 -6.60 -14.36 -29.57
C HIS A 140 -6.16 -14.01 -31.01
N PHE A 141 -6.48 -12.82 -31.50
CA PHE A 141 -6.08 -12.38 -32.85
C PHE A 141 -4.58 -12.14 -32.97
N SER A 142 -3.92 -11.67 -31.90
CA SER A 142 -2.48 -11.44 -31.86
C SER A 142 -1.66 -12.73 -31.81
N LEU A 143 -2.30 -13.87 -31.54
CA LEU A 143 -1.69 -15.20 -31.46
C LEU A 143 -1.88 -16.03 -32.74
N LEU A 144 -2.67 -15.52 -33.70
CA LEU A 144 -2.89 -16.10 -35.03
C LEU A 144 -1.88 -15.51 -36.04
#